data_AF-X0VBG0-F1
#
_entry.id   AF-X0VBG0-F1
#
_cell.length_a   1.000
_cell.length_b   1.000
_cell.length_c   1.000
_cell.angle_alpha   90.00
_cell.angle_beta   90.00
_cell.angle_gamma   90.00
#
_symmetry.space_group_name_H-M   'P 1'
#
loop_
_entity.id
_entity.type
_entity.pdbx_description
1 polymer ?
#
loop_
_entity_poly.entity_id
_entity_poly.type
_entity_poly.pdbx_seq_one_letter_code
_entity_poly.pdbx_strand_id
1 'polypeptide(L)'
;MLVTMLPSCAPPEPADGYAIVIPETLQAGSQQAVSVTLFKGEQTVSGKVELTLFQGNDVILTVEKDIPGKGIISFAVPDVPEGEYGIRVKGNNFEDEAIIKIERNFLIFVETDKPIYKPGQTIRMRAFTLNAELLPLSENVIIEVQDAKGIKIFRKEVLTDDYGIATLNLPISTEPNLGVWKITAESSKGKTELDVRVEEYVLPKYEVKIDLSKQWYLVNEEITGVITSEYSFGKPVVGDLEIKASRYVGVWEEYAT
;
A
#
# COMPACT_ATOMS: atom_id res chain seq x y z
N MET A 1 32.59 -59.06 23.64
CA MET A 1 32.49 -57.66 23.15
C MET A 1 31.50 -57.69 22.00
N LEU A 2 30.23 -57.39 22.27
CA LEU A 2 29.15 -57.47 21.28
C LEU A 2 29.15 -56.15 20.51
N VAL A 3 29.52 -56.17 19.23
CA VAL A 3 29.44 -55.01 18.35
C VAL A 3 27.98 -54.90 17.88
N THR A 4 27.22 -54.01 18.50
CA THR A 4 25.91 -53.58 18.02
C THR A 4 26.11 -52.72 16.78
N MET A 5 25.80 -53.28 15.60
CA MET A 5 25.66 -52.49 14.38
C MET A 5 24.47 -51.53 14.54
N LEU A 6 24.73 -50.24 14.35
CA LEU A 6 23.70 -49.22 14.23
C LEU A 6 22.80 -49.57 13.03
N PRO A 7 21.47 -49.36 13.12
CA PRO A 7 20.59 -49.60 11.99
C PRO A 7 21.00 -48.69 10.83
N SER A 8 21.27 -49.35 9.69
CA SER A 8 21.35 -48.71 8.38
C SER A 8 20.17 -47.75 8.22
N CYS A 9 20.45 -46.53 7.80
CA CYS A 9 19.44 -45.54 7.43
C CYS A 9 18.50 -46.21 6.41
N ALA A 10 17.27 -46.50 6.80
CA ALA A 10 16.27 -47.02 5.89
C ALA A 10 16.00 -45.92 4.84
N PRO A 11 15.89 -46.27 3.54
CA PRO A 11 15.54 -45.29 2.53
C PRO A 11 14.21 -44.61 2.92
N PRO A 12 14.07 -43.29 2.71
CA PRO A 12 12.86 -42.57 3.08
C PRO A 12 11.65 -43.27 2.46
N GLU A 13 10.71 -43.67 3.32
CA GLU A 13 9.49 -44.31 2.83
C GLU A 13 8.67 -43.31 2.01
N PRO A 14 8.18 -43.71 0.82
CA PRO A 14 7.41 -42.79 -0.03
C PRO A 14 6.09 -42.42 0.66
N ALA A 15 5.75 -41.13 0.59
CA ALA A 15 4.46 -40.61 1.03
C ALA A 15 3.31 -41.22 0.20
N ASP A 16 2.16 -41.44 0.86
CA ASP A 16 0.91 -41.88 0.21
C ASP A 16 -0.15 -40.76 0.17
N GLY A 17 0.07 -39.65 0.87
CA GLY A 17 -0.74 -38.45 0.78
C GLY A 17 0.05 -37.16 1.01
N TYR A 18 -0.52 -36.04 0.53
CA TYR A 18 0.08 -34.72 0.61
C TYR A 18 -0.97 -33.64 0.90
N ALA A 19 -0.52 -32.56 1.52
CA ALA A 19 -1.27 -31.32 1.64
C ALA A 19 -0.32 -30.16 1.32
N ILE A 20 -0.65 -29.39 0.29
CA ILE A 20 0.13 -28.26 -0.18
C ILE A 20 -0.76 -27.02 -0.15
N VAL A 21 -0.27 -25.95 0.46
CA VAL A 21 -0.97 -24.67 0.55
C VAL A 21 -0.15 -23.61 -0.16
N ILE A 22 -0.72 -23.04 -1.21
CA ILE A 22 -0.12 -22.02 -2.07
C ILE A 22 -1.00 -20.77 -2.03
N PRO A 23 -0.42 -19.56 -1.95
CA PRO A 23 -1.20 -18.34 -2.13
C PRO A 23 -1.84 -18.30 -3.53
N GLU A 24 -3.09 -17.88 -3.60
CA GLU A 24 -3.80 -17.70 -4.88
C GLU A 24 -3.15 -16.62 -5.75
N THR A 25 -2.54 -15.61 -5.11
CA THR A 25 -1.81 -14.54 -5.78
C THR A 25 -0.37 -14.49 -5.28
N LEU A 26 0.58 -14.52 -6.23
CA LEU A 26 2.01 -14.31 -5.98
C LEU A 26 2.43 -12.93 -6.49
N GLN A 27 3.45 -12.36 -5.86
CA GLN A 27 3.97 -11.06 -6.25
C GLN A 27 5.22 -11.22 -7.12
N ALA A 28 5.25 -10.59 -8.29
CA ALA A 28 6.41 -10.61 -9.18
C ALA A 28 7.62 -9.94 -8.51
N GLY A 29 8.82 -10.49 -8.73
CA GLY A 29 10.06 -9.97 -8.17
C GLY A 29 10.20 -10.13 -6.64
N SER A 30 9.36 -10.95 -6.01
CA SER A 30 9.29 -11.10 -4.55
C SER A 30 9.71 -12.50 -4.08
N GLN A 31 10.06 -12.61 -2.79
CA GLN A 31 10.22 -13.91 -2.12
C GLN A 31 8.87 -14.46 -1.67
N GLN A 32 8.53 -15.66 -2.12
CA GLN A 32 7.29 -16.35 -1.78
C GLN A 32 7.57 -17.70 -1.13
N ALA A 33 6.56 -18.23 -0.46
CA ALA A 33 6.66 -19.46 0.28
C ALA A 33 5.41 -20.33 0.13
N VAL A 34 5.62 -21.63 0.00
CA VAL A 34 4.58 -22.66 -0.06
C VAL A 34 4.76 -23.62 1.10
N SER A 35 3.66 -23.94 1.79
CA SER A 35 3.66 -24.90 2.89
C SER A 35 3.36 -26.29 2.36
N VAL A 36 4.17 -27.27 2.76
CA VAL A 36 4.08 -28.65 2.30
C VAL A 36 4.05 -29.58 3.50
N THR A 37 3.09 -30.49 3.52
CA THR A 37 3.02 -31.61 4.45
C THR A 37 2.90 -32.91 3.66
N LEU A 38 3.80 -33.84 3.94
CA LEU A 38 3.83 -35.18 3.38
C LEU A 38 3.49 -36.19 4.47
N PHE A 39 2.57 -37.10 4.17
CA PHE A 39 2.13 -38.11 5.13
C PHE A 39 2.00 -39.50 4.50
N LYS A 40 2.09 -40.48 5.38
CA LYS A 40 1.83 -41.89 5.14
C LYS A 40 0.92 -42.40 6.24
N GLY A 41 -0.35 -42.63 5.94
CA GLY A 41 -1.38 -42.82 6.97
C GLY A 41 -1.43 -41.62 7.94
N GLU A 42 -1.23 -41.85 9.23
CA GLU A 42 -1.24 -40.79 10.26
C GLU A 42 0.16 -40.19 10.55
N GLN A 43 1.23 -40.70 9.92
CA GLN A 43 2.60 -40.26 10.18
C GLN A 43 3.12 -39.35 9.08
N THR A 44 3.90 -38.34 9.46
CA THR A 44 4.60 -37.50 8.50
C THR A 44 5.86 -38.19 7.99
N VAL A 45 6.13 -38.12 6.69
CA VAL A 45 7.31 -38.78 6.08
C VAL A 45 8.18 -37.81 5.29
N SER A 46 9.47 -38.09 5.26
CA SER A 46 10.40 -37.28 4.48
C SER A 46 10.31 -37.58 3.00
N GLY A 47 10.29 -36.56 2.16
CA GLY A 47 10.21 -36.74 0.72
C GLY A 47 10.68 -35.49 -0.04
N LYS A 48 11.03 -35.70 -1.30
CA LYS A 48 11.45 -34.65 -2.21
C LYS A 48 10.24 -34.09 -2.95
N VAL A 49 10.16 -32.78 -3.04
CA VAL A 49 9.08 -32.06 -3.73
C VAL A 49 9.69 -31.05 -4.68
N GLU A 50 9.24 -31.11 -5.93
CA GLU A 50 9.56 -30.18 -7.00
C GLU A 50 8.34 -29.28 -7.24
N LEU A 51 8.57 -27.98 -7.28
CA LEU A 51 7.58 -26.95 -7.59
C LEU A 51 8.03 -26.25 -8.87
N THR A 52 7.16 -26.23 -9.88
CA THR A 52 7.42 -25.64 -11.18
C THR A 52 6.36 -24.59 -11.52
N LEU A 53 6.81 -23.37 -11.77
CA LEU A 53 5.99 -22.25 -12.24
C LEU A 53 6.14 -22.13 -13.77
N PHE A 54 5.02 -22.02 -14.48
CA PHE A 54 5.01 -22.00 -15.95
C PHE A 54 3.88 -21.13 -16.51
N GLN A 55 4.01 -20.74 -17.78
CA GLN A 55 2.96 -20.06 -18.54
C GLN A 55 2.86 -20.71 -19.93
N GLY A 56 1.71 -21.34 -20.22
CA GLY A 56 1.59 -22.17 -21.42
C GLY A 56 2.59 -23.32 -21.39
N ASN A 57 3.51 -23.35 -22.36
CA ASN A 57 4.59 -24.35 -22.41
C ASN A 57 5.93 -23.85 -21.83
N ASP A 58 6.01 -22.57 -21.46
CA ASP A 58 7.25 -21.97 -21.00
C ASP A 58 7.41 -22.17 -19.49
N VAL A 59 8.48 -22.87 -19.09
CA VAL A 59 8.85 -23.03 -17.69
C VAL A 59 9.62 -21.79 -17.23
N ILE A 60 9.12 -21.14 -16.19
CA ILE A 60 9.64 -19.87 -15.66
C ILE A 60 10.62 -20.14 -14.51
N LEU A 61 10.25 -21.07 -13.63
CA LEU A 61 11.01 -21.39 -12.43
C LEU A 61 10.74 -22.83 -12.03
N THR A 62 11.78 -23.56 -11.62
CA THR A 62 11.67 -24.86 -10.96
C THR A 62 12.49 -24.83 -9.68
N VAL A 63 11.89 -25.25 -8.57
CA VAL A 63 12.52 -25.33 -7.25
C VAL A 63 12.27 -26.71 -6.66
N GLU A 64 13.34 -27.34 -6.20
CA GLU A 64 13.29 -28.67 -5.61
C GLU A 64 13.76 -28.59 -4.15
N LYS A 65 13.05 -29.27 -3.24
CA LYS A 65 13.39 -29.29 -1.82
C LYS A 65 13.05 -30.62 -1.16
N ASP A 66 13.95 -31.11 -0.31
CA ASP A 66 13.67 -32.20 0.61
C ASP A 66 12.87 -31.68 1.81
N ILE A 67 11.69 -32.27 2.02
CA ILE A 67 10.73 -31.91 3.08
C ILE A 67 10.77 -33.00 4.15
N PRO A 68 11.21 -32.71 5.40
CA PRO A 68 11.22 -33.68 6.48
C PRO A 68 9.84 -33.80 7.14
N GLY A 69 8.87 -34.39 6.43
CA GLY A 69 7.48 -34.51 6.88
C GLY A 69 6.68 -33.23 6.70
N LYS A 70 7.08 -32.13 7.36
CA LYS A 70 6.50 -30.79 7.20
C LYS A 70 7.59 -29.79 6.85
N GLY A 71 7.31 -28.88 5.93
CA GLY A 71 8.29 -27.89 5.53
C GLY A 71 7.71 -26.77 4.69
N ILE A 72 8.58 -25.81 4.41
CA ILE A 72 8.27 -24.65 3.56
C ILE A 72 9.24 -24.66 2.38
N ILE A 73 8.71 -24.49 1.18
CA ILE A 73 9.49 -24.22 -0.03
C ILE A 73 9.46 -22.71 -0.24
N SER A 74 10.61 -22.06 -0.08
CA SER A 74 10.78 -20.63 -0.36
C SER A 74 11.41 -20.46 -1.73
N PHE A 75 10.92 -19.52 -2.51
CA PHE A 75 11.38 -19.27 -3.87
C PHE A 75 11.20 -17.82 -4.28
N ALA A 76 12.10 -17.34 -5.15
CA ALA A 76 12.02 -16.01 -5.75
C ALA A 76 11.13 -16.07 -6.99
N VAL A 77 10.00 -15.36 -6.99
CA VAL A 77 9.19 -15.19 -8.21
C VAL A 77 9.93 -14.23 -9.13
N PRO A 78 10.29 -14.62 -10.37
CA PRO A 78 10.96 -13.71 -11.28
C PRO A 78 10.11 -12.50 -11.65
N ASP A 79 10.73 -11.46 -12.18
CA ASP A 79 10.04 -10.24 -12.60
C ASP A 79 9.30 -10.44 -13.93
N VAL A 80 8.17 -11.14 -13.90
CA VAL A 80 7.34 -11.47 -15.08
C VAL A 80 6.14 -10.51 -15.23
N PRO A 81 5.49 -10.45 -16.39
CA PRO A 81 4.23 -9.70 -16.55
C PRO A 81 3.14 -10.19 -15.61
N GLU A 82 2.16 -9.34 -15.34
CA GLU A 82 0.97 -9.75 -14.58
C GLU A 82 0.10 -10.69 -15.42
N GLY A 83 -0.54 -11.65 -14.77
CA GLY A 83 -1.44 -12.57 -15.44
C GLY A 83 -1.66 -13.87 -14.70
N GLU A 84 -2.27 -14.82 -15.41
CA GLU A 84 -2.47 -16.19 -14.93
C GLU A 84 -1.28 -17.07 -15.30
N TYR A 85 -0.88 -17.88 -14.33
CA TYR A 85 0.25 -18.80 -14.40
C TYR A 85 -0.15 -20.16 -13.84
N GLY A 86 0.44 -21.22 -14.37
CA GLY A 86 0.32 -22.56 -13.83
C GLY A 86 1.40 -22.82 -12.79
N ILE A 87 1.02 -23.43 -11.68
CA ILE A 87 1.96 -23.97 -10.70
C ILE A 87 1.75 -25.46 -10.58
N ARG A 88 2.79 -26.23 -10.89
CA ARG A 88 2.82 -27.69 -10.79
C ARG A 88 3.63 -28.07 -9.57
N VAL A 89 3.11 -28.99 -8.75
CA VAL A 89 3.86 -29.61 -7.67
C VAL A 89 3.95 -31.10 -7.90
N LYS A 90 5.17 -31.63 -7.82
CA LYS A 90 5.49 -33.02 -8.09
C LYS A 90 6.30 -33.62 -6.94
N GLY A 91 5.84 -34.75 -6.44
CA GLY A 91 6.59 -35.62 -5.53
C GLY A 91 6.82 -36.99 -6.16
N ASN A 92 7.32 -37.94 -5.36
CA ASN A 92 7.64 -39.28 -5.86
C ASN A 92 6.43 -40.01 -6.49
N ASN A 93 5.24 -39.83 -5.91
CA ASN A 93 4.02 -40.57 -6.30
C ASN A 93 2.81 -39.67 -6.58
N PHE A 94 3.01 -38.35 -6.64
CA PHE A 94 1.93 -37.41 -6.86
C PHE A 94 2.37 -36.27 -7.75
N GLU A 95 1.44 -35.75 -8.52
CA GLU A 95 1.61 -34.59 -9.39
C GLU A 95 0.27 -33.87 -9.43
N ASP A 96 0.28 -32.57 -9.13
CA ASP A 96 -0.92 -31.74 -9.10
C ASP A 96 -0.61 -30.35 -9.65
N GLU A 97 -1.63 -29.68 -10.18
CA GLU A 97 -1.52 -28.38 -10.82
C GLU A 97 -2.63 -27.44 -10.37
N ALA A 98 -2.28 -26.17 -10.18
CA ALA A 98 -3.22 -25.10 -9.91
C ALA A 98 -2.93 -23.90 -10.81
N ILE A 99 -3.97 -23.11 -11.07
CA ILE A 99 -3.82 -21.78 -11.68
C ILE A 99 -3.68 -20.78 -10.53
N ILE A 100 -2.69 -19.90 -10.66
CA ILE A 100 -2.44 -18.79 -9.73
C ILE A 100 -2.34 -17.49 -10.52
N LYS A 101 -2.53 -16.38 -9.81
CA LYS A 101 -2.32 -15.05 -10.38
C LYS A 101 -0.95 -14.52 -9.97
N ILE A 102 -0.21 -13.93 -10.90
CA ILE A 102 0.95 -13.10 -10.59
C ILE A 102 0.56 -11.65 -10.78
N GLU A 103 0.79 -10.84 -9.74
CA GLU A 103 0.58 -9.39 -9.73
C GLU A 103 1.90 -8.67 -9.42
N ARG A 104 2.00 -7.39 -9.79
CA ARG A 104 3.11 -6.52 -9.37
C ARG A 104 2.62 -5.61 -8.28
N ASN A 105 3.09 -5.84 -7.06
CA ASN A 105 2.91 -4.89 -5.98
C ASN A 105 4.13 -3.97 -5.90
N PHE A 106 3.98 -2.78 -6.49
CA PHE A 106 4.93 -1.68 -6.38
C PHE A 106 4.20 -0.47 -5.80
N LEU A 107 4.74 0.08 -4.73
CA LEU A 107 4.13 1.23 -4.08
C LEU A 107 4.94 2.47 -4.39
N ILE A 108 4.24 3.49 -4.85
CA ILE A 108 4.78 4.83 -4.99
C ILE A 108 3.96 5.77 -4.12
N PHE A 109 4.65 6.51 -3.28
CA PHE A 109 4.07 7.54 -2.45
C PHE A 109 4.65 8.89 -2.83
N VAL A 110 3.84 9.93 -2.70
CA VAL A 110 4.29 11.30 -2.74
C VAL A 110 3.76 12.01 -1.51
N GLU A 111 4.63 12.76 -0.85
CA GLU A 111 4.32 13.53 0.33
C GLU A 111 4.81 14.95 0.16
N THR A 112 4.14 15.86 0.86
CA THR A 112 4.49 17.28 0.92
C THR A 112 4.69 17.70 2.36
N ASP A 113 5.47 18.77 2.58
CA ASP A 113 5.70 19.28 3.94
C ASP A 113 4.46 19.92 4.57
N LYS A 114 3.47 20.34 3.75
CA LYS A 114 2.20 20.93 4.19
C LYS A 114 1.07 20.59 3.20
N PRO A 115 -0.18 20.43 3.66
CA PRO A 115 -1.33 20.25 2.77
C PRO A 115 -1.82 21.56 2.14
N ILE A 116 -1.44 22.72 2.69
CA ILE A 116 -1.87 24.06 2.24
C ILE A 116 -0.65 24.98 2.11
N TYR A 117 -0.57 25.70 0.99
CA TYR A 117 0.49 26.66 0.67
C TYR A 117 -0.08 28.04 0.33
N LYS A 118 0.72 29.06 0.62
CA LYS A 118 0.46 30.43 0.20
C LYS A 118 1.17 30.76 -1.11
N PRO A 119 0.67 31.74 -1.90
CA PRO A 119 1.45 32.35 -2.97
C PRO A 119 2.87 32.73 -2.52
N GLY A 120 3.85 32.50 -3.40
CA GLY A 120 5.27 32.74 -3.14
C GLY A 120 5.98 31.71 -2.25
N GLN A 121 5.28 30.71 -1.68
CA GLN A 121 5.92 29.63 -0.94
C GLN A 121 6.53 28.58 -1.88
N THR A 122 7.36 27.69 -1.33
CA THR A 122 7.88 26.51 -2.05
C THR A 122 7.22 25.26 -1.52
N ILE A 123 6.64 24.46 -2.43
CA ILE A 123 6.19 23.10 -2.14
C ILE A 123 7.43 22.23 -2.05
N ARG A 124 7.71 21.70 -0.86
CA ARG A 124 8.75 20.68 -0.67
C ARG A 124 8.07 19.33 -0.70
N MET A 125 8.46 18.52 -1.66
CA MET A 125 7.86 17.21 -1.86
C MET A 125 8.92 16.12 -1.88
N ARG A 126 8.55 14.94 -1.42
CA ARG A 126 9.34 13.73 -1.59
C ARG A 126 8.47 12.67 -2.23
N ALA A 127 9.03 11.97 -3.20
CA ALA A 127 8.50 10.71 -3.68
C ALA A 127 9.28 9.58 -3.01
N PHE A 128 8.61 8.48 -2.66
CA PHE A 128 9.31 7.29 -2.25
C PHE A 128 8.67 6.01 -2.78
N THR A 129 9.51 5.03 -3.07
CA THR A 129 9.17 3.82 -3.83
C THR A 129 9.55 2.57 -3.06
N LEU A 130 8.60 1.63 -2.96
CA LEU A 130 8.75 0.37 -2.23
C LEU A 130 8.39 -0.81 -3.14
N ASN A 131 9.04 -1.93 -2.90
CA ASN A 131 8.67 -3.21 -3.51
C ASN A 131 7.54 -3.91 -2.72
N ALA A 132 7.19 -5.14 -3.15
CA ALA A 132 6.12 -5.93 -2.55
C ALA A 132 6.37 -6.27 -1.06
N GLU A 133 7.63 -6.38 -0.64
CA GLU A 133 8.03 -6.60 0.75
C GLU A 133 8.12 -5.31 1.58
N LEU A 134 7.65 -4.17 1.05
CA LEU A 134 7.75 -2.85 1.67
C LEU A 134 9.20 -2.40 1.90
N LEU A 135 10.15 -2.97 1.16
CA LEU A 135 11.54 -2.56 1.17
C LEU A 135 11.77 -1.44 0.14
N PRO A 136 12.68 -0.49 0.42
CA PRO A 136 13.05 0.54 -0.53
C PRO A 136 13.51 -0.04 -1.87
N LEU A 137 13.04 0.58 -2.96
CA LEU A 137 13.43 0.21 -4.31
C LEU A 137 13.81 1.46 -5.10
N SER A 138 15.03 1.51 -5.64
CA SER A 138 15.45 2.56 -6.57
C SER A 138 14.71 2.39 -7.90
N GLU A 139 13.98 3.42 -8.32
CA GLU A 139 13.13 3.42 -9.50
C GLU A 139 13.07 4.82 -10.13
N ASN A 140 12.93 4.89 -11.46
CA ASN A 140 12.67 6.14 -12.16
C ASN A 140 11.21 6.56 -11.96
N VAL A 141 11.02 7.78 -11.44
CA VAL A 141 9.73 8.37 -11.15
C VAL A 141 9.58 9.71 -11.89
N ILE A 142 8.47 9.88 -12.57
CA ILE A 142 8.02 11.14 -13.15
C ILE A 142 7.10 11.84 -12.15
N ILE A 143 7.51 13.02 -11.69
CA ILE A 143 6.69 13.90 -10.87
C ILE A 143 6.11 15.00 -11.73
N GLU A 144 4.80 15.14 -11.74
CA GLU A 144 4.04 16.16 -12.46
C GLU A 144 3.18 16.96 -11.47
N VAL A 145 3.07 18.28 -11.67
CA VAL A 145 2.16 19.13 -10.89
C VAL A 145 1.23 19.88 -11.83
N GLN A 146 -0.07 19.78 -11.55
CA GLN A 146 -1.14 20.50 -12.23
C GLN A 146 -1.73 21.53 -11.28
N ASP A 147 -1.96 22.75 -11.77
CA ASP A 147 -2.62 23.80 -11.01
C ASP A 147 -4.14 23.60 -10.93
N ALA A 148 -4.83 24.52 -10.26
CA ALA A 148 -6.28 24.47 -10.07
C ALA A 148 -7.12 24.54 -11.37
N LYS A 149 -6.50 24.90 -12.51
CA LYS A 149 -7.13 24.91 -13.84
C LYS A 149 -6.76 23.66 -14.66
N GLY A 150 -6.03 22.71 -14.08
CA GLY A 150 -5.54 21.52 -14.75
C GLY A 150 -4.32 21.78 -15.66
N ILE A 151 -3.67 22.93 -15.53
CA ILE A 151 -2.50 23.27 -16.33
C ILE A 151 -1.27 22.63 -15.69
N LYS A 152 -0.52 21.86 -16.49
CA LYS A 152 0.76 21.28 -16.08
C LYS A 152 1.82 22.37 -15.96
N ILE A 153 2.23 22.66 -14.73
CA ILE A 153 3.19 23.73 -14.42
C ILE A 153 4.58 23.20 -14.05
N PHE A 154 4.68 21.90 -13.74
CA PHE A 154 5.92 21.26 -13.36
C PHE A 154 5.91 19.81 -13.86
N ARG A 155 7.05 19.37 -14.41
CA ARG A 155 7.31 17.97 -14.75
C ARG A 155 8.79 17.69 -14.59
N LYS A 156 9.15 16.67 -13.82
CA LYS A 156 10.53 16.25 -13.64
C LYS A 156 10.62 14.73 -13.49
N GLU A 157 11.56 14.14 -14.21
CA GLU A 157 11.96 12.75 -14.03
C GLU A 157 13.10 12.70 -13.01
N VAL A 158 12.98 11.83 -12.02
CA VAL A 158 13.94 11.63 -10.94
C VAL A 158 14.15 10.15 -10.71
N LEU A 159 15.40 9.77 -10.44
CA LEU A 159 15.74 8.45 -9.93
C LEU A 159 15.70 8.51 -8.40
N THR A 160 14.97 7.59 -7.76
CA THR A 160 15.01 7.47 -6.29
C THR A 160 16.33 6.84 -5.83
N ASP A 161 16.80 7.26 -4.66
CA ASP A 161 18.07 6.80 -4.08
C ASP A 161 18.00 5.36 -3.54
N ASP A 162 19.06 4.89 -2.90
CA ASP A 162 19.14 3.55 -2.29
C ASP A 162 18.12 3.34 -1.15
N TYR A 163 17.56 4.42 -0.60
CA TYR A 163 16.46 4.41 0.36
C TYR A 163 15.10 4.58 -0.32
N GLY A 164 15.07 4.51 -1.65
CA GLY A 164 13.86 4.63 -2.45
C GLY A 164 13.28 6.03 -2.39
N ILE A 165 14.04 7.08 -2.07
CA ILE A 165 13.53 8.45 -1.90
C ILE A 165 14.06 9.38 -3.01
N ALA A 166 13.22 10.28 -3.49
CA ALA A 166 13.61 11.44 -4.29
C ALA A 166 12.96 12.72 -3.74
N THR A 167 13.74 13.78 -3.55
CA THR A 167 13.24 15.06 -3.04
C THR A 167 13.21 16.13 -4.14
N LEU A 168 12.13 16.91 -4.17
CA LEU A 168 11.92 17.99 -5.13
C LEU A 168 11.39 19.25 -4.44
N ASN A 169 11.68 20.39 -5.05
CA ASN A 169 11.18 21.68 -4.62
C ASN A 169 10.49 22.37 -5.80
N LEU A 170 9.26 22.83 -5.59
CA LEU A 170 8.49 23.61 -6.57
C LEU A 170 8.18 25.00 -5.98
N PRO A 171 8.86 26.07 -6.42
CA PRO A 171 8.50 27.43 -6.02
C PRO A 171 7.17 27.82 -6.68
N ILE A 172 6.20 28.23 -5.85
CA ILE A 172 4.91 28.77 -6.31
C ILE A 172 5.11 30.24 -6.68
N SER A 173 4.50 30.68 -7.77
CA SER A 173 4.42 32.11 -8.15
C SER A 173 3.81 32.96 -7.03
N THR A 174 4.11 34.25 -7.02
CA THR A 174 3.41 35.23 -6.15
C THR A 174 1.96 35.47 -6.58
N GLU A 175 1.62 35.12 -7.82
CA GLU A 175 0.26 35.21 -8.38
C GLU A 175 -0.15 33.87 -9.02
N PRO A 176 -0.36 32.80 -8.23
CA PRO A 176 -0.76 31.49 -8.73
C PRO A 176 -2.28 31.40 -8.97
N ASN A 177 -2.71 30.42 -9.76
CA ASN A 177 -4.12 30.03 -9.78
C ASN A 177 -4.46 29.37 -8.42
N LEU A 178 -5.28 30.04 -7.61
CA LEU A 178 -5.72 29.52 -6.31
C LEU A 178 -6.65 28.32 -6.47
N GLY A 179 -6.62 27.41 -5.50
CA GLY A 179 -7.45 26.21 -5.44
C GLY A 179 -6.65 24.93 -5.22
N VAL A 180 -7.25 23.80 -5.57
CA VAL A 180 -6.63 22.48 -5.42
C VAL A 180 -5.67 22.23 -6.56
N TRP A 181 -4.40 21.98 -6.24
CA TRP A 181 -3.36 21.55 -7.15
C TRP A 181 -3.14 20.05 -6.97
N LYS A 182 -2.85 19.37 -8.07
CA LYS A 182 -2.64 17.92 -8.09
C LYS A 182 -1.19 17.60 -8.39
N ILE A 183 -0.58 16.80 -7.52
CA ILE A 183 0.77 16.25 -7.69
C ILE A 183 0.60 14.79 -8.07
N THR A 184 1.20 14.40 -9.19
CA THR A 184 1.19 13.01 -9.68
C THR A 184 2.60 12.47 -9.66
N ALA A 185 2.77 11.28 -9.09
CA ALA A 185 4.00 10.51 -9.13
C ALA A 185 3.75 9.22 -9.90
N GLU A 186 4.52 8.98 -10.95
CA GLU A 186 4.30 7.87 -11.88
C GLU A 186 5.62 7.18 -12.23
N SER A 187 5.62 5.85 -12.24
CA SER A 187 6.71 5.02 -12.76
C SER A 187 6.14 4.02 -13.78
N SER A 188 7.02 3.18 -14.34
CA SER A 188 6.59 2.07 -15.19
C SER A 188 5.72 1.02 -14.47
N LYS A 189 5.73 1.04 -13.13
CA LYS A 189 5.13 0.01 -12.26
C LYS A 189 3.93 0.51 -11.45
N GLY A 190 3.69 1.82 -11.37
CA GLY A 190 2.60 2.35 -10.57
C GLY A 190 2.46 3.86 -10.65
N LYS A 191 1.34 4.36 -10.12
CA LYS A 191 0.99 5.78 -10.13
C LYS A 191 0.22 6.15 -8.86
N THR A 192 0.54 7.31 -8.30
CA THR A 192 -0.16 7.90 -7.15
C THR A 192 -0.40 9.38 -7.37
N GLU A 193 -1.46 9.90 -6.79
CA GLU A 193 -1.84 11.31 -6.83
C GLU A 193 -1.99 11.87 -5.41
N LEU A 194 -1.60 13.12 -5.21
CA LEU A 194 -1.75 13.87 -3.98
C LEU A 194 -2.26 15.28 -4.30
N ASP A 195 -3.34 15.66 -3.63
CA ASP A 195 -3.89 17.01 -3.71
C ASP A 195 -3.29 17.92 -2.64
N VAL A 196 -2.94 19.14 -3.02
CA VAL A 196 -2.53 20.22 -2.12
C VAL A 196 -3.34 21.47 -2.43
N ARG A 197 -3.58 22.34 -1.45
CA ARG A 197 -4.31 23.59 -1.67
C ARG A 197 -3.34 24.77 -1.77
N VAL A 198 -3.51 25.60 -2.79
CA VAL A 198 -2.84 26.88 -2.90
C VAL A 198 -3.88 27.97 -2.68
N GLU A 199 -3.80 28.63 -1.53
CA GLU A 199 -4.81 29.59 -1.09
C GLU A 199 -4.09 30.79 -0.46
N GLU A 200 -4.77 31.92 -0.38
CA GLU A 200 -4.33 33.04 0.48
C GLU A 200 -4.57 32.67 1.95
N TYR A 201 -3.81 31.70 2.44
CA TYR A 201 -3.96 31.21 3.80
C TYR A 201 -3.46 32.28 4.76
N VAL A 202 -4.31 32.78 5.64
CA VAL A 202 -3.87 33.45 6.87
C VAL A 202 -3.89 32.39 7.95
N LEU A 203 -2.77 32.19 8.64
CA LEU A 203 -2.72 31.26 9.77
C LEU A 203 -3.74 31.74 10.82
N PRO A 204 -4.80 30.97 11.12
CA PRO A 204 -5.75 31.35 12.14
C PRO A 204 -5.00 31.53 13.45
N LYS A 205 -5.17 32.69 14.09
CA LYS A 205 -4.52 32.99 15.37
C LYS A 205 -5.14 32.21 16.53
N TYR A 206 -6.35 31.70 16.31
CA TYR A 206 -7.17 31.00 17.27
C TYR A 206 -8.01 29.94 16.55
N GLU A 207 -8.47 28.95 17.31
CA GLU A 207 -9.39 27.91 16.87
C GLU A 207 -10.78 28.16 17.48
N VAL A 208 -11.82 27.76 16.76
CA VAL A 208 -13.20 27.72 17.27
C VAL A 208 -13.66 26.27 17.22
N LYS A 209 -14.02 25.72 18.38
CA LYS A 209 -14.55 24.37 18.52
C LYS A 209 -16.04 24.44 18.85
N ILE A 210 -16.82 23.64 18.15
CA ILE A 210 -18.26 23.53 18.37
C ILE A 210 -18.52 22.10 18.85
N ASP A 211 -18.95 21.97 20.10
CA ASP A 211 -19.31 20.69 20.72
C ASP A 211 -20.83 20.64 20.89
N LEU A 212 -21.49 19.91 20.00
CA LEU A 212 -22.95 19.76 20.02
C LEU A 212 -23.34 18.54 20.86
N SER A 213 -24.46 18.63 21.58
CA SER A 213 -24.97 17.51 22.37
C SER A 213 -25.38 16.30 21.51
N LYS A 214 -25.68 16.52 20.23
CA LYS A 214 -26.05 15.49 19.25
C LYS A 214 -25.43 15.76 17.89
N GLN A 215 -25.21 14.70 17.12
CA GLN A 215 -24.72 14.80 15.73
C GLN A 215 -25.81 15.29 14.75
N TRP A 216 -27.08 15.11 15.10
CA TRP A 216 -28.24 15.57 14.32
C TRP A 216 -29.41 15.90 15.25
N TYR A 217 -30.30 16.78 14.78
CA TYR A 217 -31.47 17.25 15.51
C TYR A 217 -32.70 17.13 14.61
N LEU A 218 -33.86 16.83 15.20
CA LEU A 218 -35.14 16.90 14.48
C LEU A 218 -35.55 18.36 14.27
N VAL A 219 -36.46 18.60 13.31
CA VAL A 219 -36.92 19.95 12.94
C VAL A 219 -37.45 20.75 14.14
N ASN A 220 -38.09 20.06 15.10
CA ASN A 220 -38.72 20.64 16.29
C ASN A 220 -37.87 20.46 17.56
N GLU A 221 -36.59 20.12 17.40
CA GLU A 221 -35.69 19.85 18.52
C GLU A 221 -34.72 21.01 18.70
N GLU A 222 -34.50 21.42 19.95
CA GLU A 222 -33.56 22.49 20.28
C GLU A 222 -32.11 22.02 20.07
N ILE A 223 -31.34 22.81 19.31
CA ILE A 223 -29.90 22.61 19.13
C ILE A 223 -29.18 23.14 20.36
N THR A 224 -28.53 22.25 21.10
CA THR A 224 -27.78 22.58 22.32
C THR A 224 -26.32 22.19 22.18
N GLY A 225 -25.41 23.05 22.62
CA GLY A 225 -23.98 22.79 22.52
C GLY A 225 -23.15 23.88 23.19
N VAL A 226 -21.83 23.66 23.19
CA VAL A 226 -20.84 24.59 23.73
C VAL A 226 -19.92 25.02 22.59
N ILE A 227 -19.76 26.33 22.44
CA ILE A 227 -18.79 26.91 21.52
C ILE A 227 -17.62 27.43 22.35
N THR A 228 -16.43 26.91 22.07
CA THR A 228 -15.20 27.29 22.75
C THR A 228 -14.24 27.90 21.74
N SER A 229 -13.59 29.01 22.09
CA SER A 229 -12.55 29.61 21.26
C SER A 229 -11.28 29.88 22.05
N GLU A 230 -10.16 29.39 21.53
CA GLU A 230 -8.85 29.47 22.17
C GLU A 230 -7.78 29.88 21.17
N TYR A 231 -6.86 30.75 21.60
CA TYR A 231 -5.64 31.04 20.86
C TYR A 231 -4.77 29.79 20.78
N SER A 232 -3.86 29.74 19.80
CA SER A 232 -2.92 28.63 19.62
C SER A 232 -2.00 28.35 20.82
N PHE A 233 -1.92 29.28 21.78
CA PHE A 233 -1.17 29.16 23.05
C PHE A 233 -2.08 28.89 24.27
N GLY A 234 -3.34 28.50 24.06
CA GLY A 234 -4.25 27.98 25.09
C GLY A 234 -4.97 29.02 25.94
N LYS A 235 -4.98 30.31 25.56
CA LYS A 235 -5.81 31.32 26.25
C LYS A 235 -7.16 31.49 25.57
N PRO A 236 -8.23 31.79 26.32
CA PRO A 236 -9.54 32.05 25.74
C PRO A 236 -9.52 33.30 24.85
N VAL A 237 -10.29 33.25 23.76
CA VAL A 237 -10.55 34.41 22.91
C VAL A 237 -11.73 35.20 23.48
N VAL A 238 -11.59 36.53 23.52
CA VAL A 238 -12.67 37.46 23.89
C VAL A 238 -13.09 38.21 22.63
N GLY A 239 -14.38 38.12 22.29
CA GLY A 239 -14.96 38.77 21.12
C GLY A 239 -16.45 38.49 21.01
N ASP A 240 -17.05 38.97 19.92
CA ASP A 240 -18.46 38.74 19.62
C ASP A 240 -18.66 37.43 18.84
N LEU A 241 -19.74 36.72 19.12
CA LEU A 241 -20.09 35.45 18.48
C LEU A 241 -21.38 35.61 17.66
N GLU A 242 -21.29 35.35 16.36
CA GLU A 242 -22.44 35.22 15.46
C GLU A 242 -22.65 33.73 15.15
N ILE A 243 -23.86 33.22 15.38
CA ILE A 243 -24.22 31.82 15.13
C ILE A 243 -25.25 31.78 14.00
N LYS A 244 -25.00 30.96 12.99
CA LYS A 244 -25.96 30.65 11.92
C LYS A 244 -26.25 29.16 11.90
N ALA A 245 -27.52 28.81 11.89
CA ALA A 245 -27.99 27.44 11.71
C ALA A 245 -28.65 27.31 10.33
N SER A 246 -28.43 26.20 9.64
CA SER A 246 -29.03 25.95 8.33
C SER A 246 -29.46 24.50 8.22
N ARG A 247 -30.54 24.25 7.48
CA ARG A 247 -31.02 22.91 7.13
C ARG A 247 -30.82 22.64 5.65
N TYR A 248 -30.59 21.38 5.30
CA TYR A 248 -30.45 20.95 3.91
C TYR A 248 -31.72 20.23 3.43
N VAL A 249 -32.42 20.83 2.47
CA VAL A 249 -33.66 20.28 1.86
C VAL A 249 -33.52 20.09 0.33
N GLY A 250 -32.29 19.85 -0.13
CA GLY A 250 -31.90 19.90 -1.56
C GLY A 250 -31.24 21.23 -1.94
N VAL A 251 -31.47 22.27 -1.14
CA VAL A 251 -30.71 23.52 -1.05
C VAL A 251 -30.49 23.85 0.43
N TRP A 252 -29.43 24.60 0.74
CA TRP A 252 -29.19 25.10 2.10
C TRP A 252 -30.14 26.27 2.39
N GLU A 253 -30.95 26.13 3.44
CA GLU A 253 -31.85 27.17 3.95
C GLU A 253 -31.44 27.56 5.37
N GLU A 254 -31.30 28.86 5.64
CA GLU A 254 -31.05 29.35 7.00
C GLU A 254 -32.29 29.14 7.88
N TYR A 255 -32.07 28.68 9.12
CA TYR A 255 -33.13 28.62 10.13
C TYR A 255 -33.52 30.06 10.48
N ALA A 256 -34.71 30.48 10.04
CA ALA A 256 -35.29 31.72 10.53
C ALA A 256 -35.73 31.52 11.98
N THR A 257 -35.15 32.30 12.89
CA THR A 257 -35.61 32.44 14.28
C THR A 257 -37.03 32.99 14.34
#